data_AF-A0A522UJK4-F1
#
_entry.id   AF-A0A522UJK4-F1
#
_cell.length_a   1.000
_cell.length_b   1.000
_cell.length_c   1.000
_cell.angle_alpha   90.00
_cell.angle_beta   90.00
_cell.angle_gamma   90.00
#
_symmetry.space_group_name_H-M   'P 1'
#
loop_
_entity.id
_entity.type
_entity.pdbx_description
1 polymer ?
#
loop_
_entity_poly.entity_id
_entity_poly.type
_entity_poly.pdbx_seq_one_letter_code
_entity_poly.pdbx_strand_id
1 'polypeptide(L)' 'MDMELRDKFISLWKKYFNNSELPLAFYYTDEEGRAELATSGSVSRCIIGALSRVRKGHSFCFN' A
#
# COMPACT_ATOMS: atom_id res chain seq x y z
N MET A 1 7.43 2.22 -14.78
CA MET A 1 7.86 2.82 -13.51
C MET A 1 9.30 3.27 -13.68
N ASP A 2 9.62 4.48 -13.23
CA ASP A 2 10.99 5.00 -13.24
C ASP A 2 11.78 4.39 -12.06
N MET A 3 12.86 3.69 -12.38
CA MET A 3 13.68 2.97 -11.41
C MET A 3 14.63 3.89 -10.65
N GLU A 4 15.13 4.96 -11.29
CA GLU A 4 16.00 5.94 -10.64
C GLU A 4 15.24 6.72 -9.58
N LEU A 5 14.00 7.12 -9.91
CA LEU A 5 13.12 7.78 -8.95
C LEU A 5 12.82 6.89 -7.74
N ARG A 6 12.53 5.60 -7.98
CA ARG A 6 12.28 4.62 -6.91
C ARG A 6 13.46 4.50 -5.96
N ASP A 7 14.64 4.28 -6.51
CA ASP A 7 15.83 4.00 -5.71
C ASP A 7 16.26 5.25 -4.93
N LYS A 8 16.14 6.43 -5.54
CA LYS A 8 16.33 7.73 -4.88
C LYS A 8 15.33 7.91 -3.73
N PHE A 9 14.05 7.64 -3.96
CA PHE A 9 13.03 7.74 -2.91
C PHE A 9 13.35 6.82 -1.72
N ILE A 10 13.65 5.54 -1.98
CA ILE A 10 13.99 4.56 -0.92
C ILE A 10 15.22 5.01 -0.14
N SER A 11 16.26 5.52 -0.81
CA SER A 11 17.48 6.00 -0.15
C SER A 11 17.19 7.19 0.77
N LEU A 12 16.40 8.16 0.31
CA LEU A 12 16.04 9.33 1.12
C LEU A 12 15.13 8.92 2.27
N TRP A 13 14.18 8.00 2.05
CA TRP A 13 13.31 7.49 3.10
C TRP A 13 14.11 6.88 4.25
N LYS A 14 15.04 5.97 3.95
CA LYS A 14 15.90 5.34 4.98
C LYS A 14 16.69 6.38 5.77
N LYS A 15 17.20 7.42 5.10
CA LYS A 15 17.97 8.50 5.73
C LYS A 15 17.13 9.35 6.69
N TYR A 16 15.94 9.75 6.28
CA TYR A 16 15.13 10.72 7.04
C TYR A 16 14.14 10.07 8.01
N PHE A 17 13.74 8.82 7.77
CA PHE A 17 12.77 8.10 8.59
C PHE A 17 13.37 6.90 9.34
N ASN A 18 14.70 6.85 9.48
CA ASN A 18 15.42 5.86 10.29
C ASN A 18 14.96 4.40 10.03
N ASN A 19 14.95 4.00 8.76
CA ASN A 19 14.49 2.66 8.33
C ASN A 19 13.06 2.30 8.75
N SER A 20 12.19 3.28 9.01
CA SER A 20 10.76 3.04 9.20
C SER A 20 10.12 2.37 7.97
N GLU A 21 9.03 1.65 8.20
CA GLU A 21 8.23 1.05 7.12
C GLU A 21 7.79 2.11 6.11
N LEU A 22 7.70 1.72 4.83
CA LEU A 22 7.23 2.61 3.78
C LEU A 22 5.78 3.04 4.04
N PRO A 23 5.41 4.26 3.60
CA PRO A 23 4.06 4.75 3.79
C PRO A 23 3.08 3.97 2.91
N LEU A 24 1.83 3.87 3.36
CA LEU A 24 0.75 3.32 2.55
C LEU A 24 0.27 4.38 1.56
N ALA A 25 0.29 4.06 0.27
CA ALA A 25 -0.33 4.87 -0.76
C ALA A 25 -1.78 4.42 -0.98
N PHE A 26 -2.71 5.38 -1.02
CA PHE A 26 -4.12 5.14 -1.32
C PHE A 26 -4.71 6.35 -2.05
N TYR A 27 -5.82 6.13 -2.74
CA TYR A 27 -6.58 7.16 -3.43
C TYR A 27 -8.05 6.73 -3.48
N TYR A 28 -8.96 7.69 -3.66
CA TYR A 28 -10.37 7.42 -3.91
C TYR A 28 -10.63 7.48 -5.41
N THR A 29 -11.54 6.63 -5.89
CA THR A 29 -11.97 6.59 -7.29
C THR A 29 -13.37 6.00 -7.36
N ASP A 30 -14.15 6.44 -8.35
CA ASP A 30 -15.44 5.83 -8.70
C ASP A 30 -15.26 4.71 -9.75
N GLU A 31 -14.05 4.52 -10.27
CA GLU A 31 -13.75 3.49 -11.26
C GLU A 31 -13.48 2.13 -10.60
N GLU A 32 -14.28 1.13 -10.98
CA GLU A 32 -14.10 -0.26 -10.55
C GLU A 32 -12.89 -0.95 -11.22
N GLY A 33 -12.41 -2.04 -10.62
CA GLY A 33 -11.40 -2.92 -11.22
C GLY A 33 -9.94 -2.44 -11.13
N ARG A 34 -9.67 -1.32 -10.45
CA ARG A 34 -8.30 -0.80 -10.26
C ARG A 34 -7.44 -1.62 -9.28
N ALA A 35 -8.07 -2.42 -8.42
CA ALA A 35 -7.41 -3.29 -7.44
C ALA A 35 -8.33 -4.47 -7.05
N GLU A 36 -7.79 -5.48 -6.37
CA GLU A 36 -8.57 -6.61 -5.84
C GLU A 36 -9.58 -6.09 -4.80
N LEU A 37 -10.88 -6.36 -4.99
CA LEU A 37 -11.90 -5.93 -4.03
C LEU A 37 -11.82 -6.79 -2.77
N ALA A 38 -11.67 -6.16 -1.61
CA ALA A 38 -11.69 -6.83 -0.32
C ALA A 38 -13.12 -7.29 0.00
N THR A 39 -13.42 -8.56 -0.24
CA THR A 39 -14.74 -9.14 0.06
C THR A 39 -14.88 -9.48 1.54
N SER A 40 -16.11 -9.52 2.05
CA SER A 40 -16.38 -9.90 3.45
C SER A 40 -15.78 -11.27 3.79
N GLY A 41 -14.94 -11.32 4.83
CA GLY A 41 -14.26 -12.55 5.26
C GLY A 41 -12.95 -12.86 4.53
N SER A 42 -12.60 -12.14 3.44
CA SER A 42 -11.32 -12.32 2.74
C SER A 42 -10.13 -11.63 3.42
N VAL A 43 -10.43 -10.62 4.25
CA VAL A 43 -9.45 -9.84 5.02
C VAL A 43 -9.80 -9.83 6.49
N SER A 44 -8.82 -9.46 7.33
CA SER A 44 -9.06 -9.28 8.77
C SER A 44 -10.15 -8.23 9.01
N ARG A 45 -10.95 -8.44 10.06
CA ARG A 45 -11.96 -7.48 10.52
C ARG A 45 -11.36 -6.19 11.08
N CYS A 46 -10.11 -6.20 11.53
CA CYS A 46 -9.42 -4.99 11.97
C CYS A 46 -8.67 -4.34 10.81
N ILE A 47 -8.73 -3.01 10.73
CA ILE A 47 -8.10 -2.23 9.65
C ILE A 47 -6.59 -2.51 9.55
N ILE A 48 -5.89 -2.63 10.68
CA ILE A 48 -4.45 -2.92 10.71
C ILE A 48 -4.17 -4.29 10.07
N GLY A 49 -4.97 -5.31 10.39
CA GLY A 49 -4.81 -6.65 9.83
C GLY A 49 -5.17 -6.72 8.36
N ALA A 50 -6.21 -5.97 7.93
CA ALA A 50 -6.62 -5.88 6.54
C ALA A 50 -5.50 -5.31 5.65
N LEU A 51 -4.72 -4.37 6.19
CA LEU A 51 -3.61 -3.73 5.48
C LEU A 51 -2.30 -4.55 5.47
N SER A 52 -2.25 -5.71 6.12
CA SER A 52 -1.02 -6.53 6.21
C SER A 52 -0.48 -6.97 4.84
N ARG A 53 -1.37 -7.30 3.89
CA ARG A 53 -1.00 -7.62 2.50
C ARG A 53 -0.61 -6.36 1.72
N VAL A 54 -1.26 -5.22 1.99
CA VAL A 54 -0.92 -3.95 1.36
C VAL A 54 0.51 -3.52 1.71
N ARG A 55 0.93 -3.72 2.97
CA ARG A 55 2.33 -3.51 3.40
C ARG A 55 3.36 -4.38 2.65
N LYS A 56 2.93 -5.49 2.05
CA LYS A 56 3.76 -6.38 1.22
C LYS A 56 3.71 -6.05 -0.28
N GLY A 57 3.05 -4.95 -0.65
CA GLY A 57 2.97 -4.48 -2.04
C GLY A 57 1.73 -4.93 -2.82
N HIS A 58 0.73 -5.51 -2.17
CA HIS A 58 -0.55 -5.83 -2.82
C HIS A 58 -1.48 -4.62 -2.86
N SER A 59 -2.19 -4.41 -3.97
CA SER A 59 -3.22 -3.38 -4.08
C SER A 59 -4.60 -3.96 -3.75
N PHE A 60 -5.33 -3.31 -2.85
CA PHE A 60 -6.70 -3.67 -2.49
C PHE A 60 -7.64 -2.46 -2.65
N CYS A 61 -8.87 -2.73 -3.07
CA CYS A 61 -9.99 -1.81 -3.02
C CYS A 61 -10.90 -2.17 -1.84
N PHE A 62 -11.33 -1.17 -1.07
CA PHE A 62 -12.24 -1.31 0.06
C PHE A 62 -13.49 -0.47 -0.24
N ASN A 63 -14.67 -1.07 -0.11
CA ASN A 63 -15.97 -0.42 -0.34
C ASN A 63 -16.89 -0.49 0.88
#